data_AF-A0A952DDZ8-F1
#
_entry.id   AF-A0A952DDZ8-F1
#
_cell.length_a   1.000
_cell.length_b   1.000
_cell.length_c   1.000
_cell.angle_alpha   90.00
_cell.angle_beta   90.00
_cell.angle_gamma   90.00
#
_symmetry.space_group_name_H-M   'P 1'
#
loop_
_entity.id
_entity.type
_entity.pdbx_description
1 polymer ?
#
loop_
_entity_poly.entity_id
_entity_poly.type
_entity_poly.pdbx_seq_one_letter_code
_entity_poly.pdbx_strand_id
1 'polypeptide(L)'
;MKKLIKIVSFSLLSVQLLWGQITTTITPPFNCVQNLVGPGVQFSNVQTFSSSLNSFATFTGGTASGLGFNSGIFLASGDISSYPAINQPPSTLLSNSNGAPGDATLNALGAGTTFNATVLQFDFVP
;
A
#
# COMPACT_ATOMS: atom_id res chain seq x y z
N MET A 1 6.06 -27.08 -58.50
CA MET A 1 6.43 -25.67 -58.25
C MET A 1 6.11 -25.36 -56.79
N LYS A 2 7.14 -25.19 -55.95
CA LYS A 2 7.04 -25.02 -54.50
C LYS A 2 6.71 -23.57 -54.17
N LYS A 3 5.58 -23.28 -53.52
CA LYS A 3 5.28 -21.94 -52.98
C LYS A 3 5.29 -22.01 -51.46
N LEU A 4 6.42 -21.64 -50.86
CA LEU A 4 6.57 -21.46 -49.42
C LEU A 4 5.90 -20.12 -49.05
N ILE A 5 4.74 -20.17 -48.40
CA ILE A 5 4.12 -18.98 -47.79
C ILE A 5 4.83 -18.76 -46.45
N LYS A 6 5.71 -17.76 -46.39
CA LYS A 6 6.32 -17.31 -45.12
C LYS A 6 5.30 -16.46 -44.38
N ILE A 7 4.66 -17.05 -43.37
CA ILE A 7 3.84 -16.32 -42.40
C ILE A 7 4.81 -15.52 -41.52
N VAL A 8 4.89 -14.21 -41.72
CA VAL A 8 5.56 -13.30 -40.80
C VAL A 8 4.56 -13.00 -39.69
N SER A 9 4.76 -13.62 -38.53
CA SER A 9 3.96 -13.33 -37.33
C SER A 9 4.36 -11.96 -36.79
N PHE A 10 3.50 -10.96 -36.97
CA PHE A 10 3.68 -9.64 -36.39
C PHE A 10 3.12 -9.68 -34.96
N SER A 11 4.01 -9.91 -33.99
CA SER A 11 3.68 -9.79 -32.58
C SER A 11 3.32 -8.33 -32.27
N LEU A 12 2.08 -8.10 -31.84
CA LEU A 12 1.65 -6.82 -31.29
C LEU A 12 2.43 -6.58 -30.00
N LEU A 13 3.48 -5.75 -30.06
CA LEU A 13 4.11 -5.21 -28.87
C LEU A 13 3.21 -4.09 -28.34
N SER A 14 2.29 -4.43 -27.44
CA SER A 14 1.53 -3.42 -26.71
C SER A 14 2.47 -2.71 -25.74
N VAL A 15 2.92 -1.50 -26.12
CA VAL A 15 3.58 -0.60 -25.18
C VAL A 15 2.52 -0.16 -24.19
N GLN A 16 2.45 -0.85 -23.05
CA GLN A 16 1.63 -0.41 -21.95
C GLN A 16 2.32 0.83 -21.36
N LEU A 17 1.61 1.95 -21.36
CA LEU A 17 2.01 3.11 -20.57
C LEU A 17 1.95 2.67 -19.10
N LEU A 18 3.10 2.28 -18.54
CA LEU A 18 3.22 2.02 -17.12
C LEU A 18 3.25 3.37 -16.42
N TRP A 19 2.07 3.81 -15.98
CA TRP A 19 1.99 4.83 -14.95
C TRP A 19 2.77 4.29 -13.75
N GLY A 20 3.70 5.07 -13.22
CA GLY A 20 4.42 4.70 -12.01
C GLY A 20 3.43 4.55 -10.86
N GLN A 21 3.03 3.31 -10.59
CA GLN A 21 2.10 2.98 -9.51
C GLN A 21 2.85 2.17 -8.45
N ILE A 22 2.51 2.44 -7.20
CA ILE A 22 2.99 1.59 -6.12
C ILE A 22 2.12 0.33 -6.08
N THR A 23 2.79 -0.81 -5.94
CA THR A 23 2.11 -2.09 -5.69
C THR A 23 2.13 -2.37 -4.21
N THR A 24 0.97 -2.59 -3.61
CA THR A 24 0.83 -2.93 -2.20
C THR A 24 0.69 -4.44 -1.99
N THR A 25 1.14 -4.90 -0.83
CA THR A 25 1.02 -6.29 -0.39
C THR A 25 0.50 -6.28 1.04
N ILE A 26 -0.71 -6.83 1.24
CA ILE A 26 -1.28 -6.97 2.58
C ILE A 26 -0.32 -7.76 3.44
N THR A 27 0.09 -7.15 4.55
CA THR A 27 1.19 -7.64 5.37
C THR A 27 0.80 -7.49 6.83
N PRO A 28 1.02 -8.50 7.69
CA PRO A 28 0.74 -8.38 9.11
C PRO A 28 1.43 -7.15 9.73
N PRO A 29 0.82 -6.50 10.75
CA PRO A 29 1.37 -5.29 11.37
C PRO A 29 2.83 -5.43 11.84
N PHE A 30 3.18 -6.57 12.43
CA PHE A 30 4.55 -6.87 12.85
C PHE A 30 5.55 -6.76 11.70
N ASN A 31 5.20 -7.34 10.53
CA ASN A 31 6.06 -7.30 9.35
C ASN A 31 6.12 -5.88 8.74
N CYS A 32 5.06 -5.08 8.90
CA CYS A 32 5.11 -3.66 8.53
C CYS A 32 6.13 -2.92 9.40
N VAL A 33 6.08 -3.09 10.73
CA VAL A 33 7.06 -2.49 11.64
C VAL A 33 8.48 -2.96 11.31
N GLN A 34 8.68 -4.26 11.10
CA GLN A 34 9.99 -4.80 10.73
C GLN A 34 10.57 -4.17 9.45
N ASN A 35 9.72 -3.94 8.44
CA ASN A 35 10.13 -3.26 7.21
C ASN A 35 10.41 -1.77 7.43
N LEU A 36 9.67 -1.11 8.33
CA LEU A 36 9.84 0.30 8.63
C LEU A 36 11.13 0.58 9.39
N VAL A 37 11.43 -0.21 10.44
CA VAL A 37 12.60 0.02 11.30
C VAL A 37 13.90 -0.51 10.70
N GLY A 38 13.81 -1.52 9.83
CA GLY A 38 14.96 -2.10 9.15
C GLY A 38 15.82 -3.01 10.02
N PRO A 39 16.91 -3.55 9.45
CA PRO A 39 17.80 -4.46 10.15
C PRO A 39 18.56 -3.75 11.27
N GLY A 40 18.77 -4.45 12.38
CA GLY A 40 19.56 -3.93 13.52
C GLY A 40 18.78 -3.07 14.51
N VAL A 41 17.51 -2.74 14.23
CA VAL A 41 16.62 -2.07 15.17
C VAL A 41 15.73 -3.10 15.85
N GLN A 42 15.82 -3.17 17.18
CA GLN A 42 14.97 -4.02 18.00
C GLN A 42 13.69 -3.26 18.37
N PHE A 43 12.55 -3.95 18.32
CA PHE A 43 11.26 -3.38 18.68
C PHE A 43 10.37 -4.40 19.39
N SER A 44 9.37 -3.92 20.11
CA SER A 44 8.42 -4.75 20.85
C SER A 44 7.02 -4.12 20.87
N ASN A 45 6.07 -4.82 21.49
CA ASN A 45 4.71 -4.32 21.75
C ASN A 45 3.99 -3.76 20.52
N VAL A 46 4.04 -4.48 19.38
CA VAL A 46 3.30 -4.07 18.19
C VAL A 46 1.80 -4.15 18.47
N GLN A 47 1.13 -3.01 18.40
CA GLN A 47 -0.31 -2.86 18.60
C GLN A 47 -0.93 -2.15 17.40
N THR A 48 -2.19 -2.47 17.12
CA THR A 48 -2.96 -1.84 16.06
C THR A 48 -4.31 -1.40 16.54
N PHE A 49 -4.76 -0.25 16.04
CA PHE A 49 -6.14 0.18 16.13
C PHE A 49 -6.70 0.33 14.71
N SER A 50 -7.50 -0.66 14.30
CA SER A 50 -8.24 -0.69 13.04
C SER A 50 -9.33 -1.74 13.17
N SER A 51 -10.42 -1.58 12.41
CA SER A 51 -11.47 -2.58 12.26
C SER A 51 -11.22 -3.53 11.08
N SER A 52 -10.16 -3.30 10.29
CA SER A 52 -9.78 -4.15 9.16
C SER A 52 -8.29 -4.47 9.19
N LEU A 53 -7.93 -5.74 9.04
CA LEU A 53 -6.54 -6.15 8.85
C LEU A 53 -5.99 -5.71 7.47
N ASN A 54 -6.88 -5.34 6.54
CA ASN A 54 -6.51 -4.89 5.20
C ASN A 54 -6.22 -3.38 5.16
N SER A 55 -6.09 -2.70 6.29
CA SER A 55 -5.66 -1.30 6.36
C SER A 55 -4.14 -1.13 6.46
N PHE A 56 -3.39 -2.25 6.52
CA PHE A 56 -1.93 -2.29 6.61
C PHE A 56 -1.35 -3.06 5.42
N ALA A 57 -0.33 -2.48 4.78
CA ALA A 57 0.41 -3.14 3.73
C ALA A 57 1.87 -2.68 3.70
N THR A 58 2.69 -3.44 2.97
CA THR A 58 3.95 -2.91 2.42
C THR A 58 3.72 -2.46 0.99
N PHE A 59 4.56 -1.58 0.45
CA PHE A 59 4.52 -1.21 -0.96
C PHE A 59 5.90 -1.29 -1.62
N THR A 60 5.89 -1.43 -2.94
CA THR A 60 7.06 -1.33 -3.83
C THR A 60 6.73 -0.47 -5.05
N GLY A 61 7.72 -0.07 -5.85
CA GLY A 61 7.52 0.77 -7.04
C GLY A 61 7.41 2.27 -6.72
N GLY A 62 7.79 2.68 -5.52
CA GLY A 62 7.71 4.07 -5.07
C GLY A 62 8.52 5.04 -5.93
N THR A 63 9.74 4.65 -6.35
CA THR A 63 10.60 5.51 -7.20
C THR A 63 10.00 5.74 -8.57
N ALA A 64 9.43 4.69 -9.19
CA ALA A 64 8.69 4.83 -10.44
C ALA A 64 7.46 5.75 -10.26
N SER A 65 6.86 5.75 -9.07
CA SER A 65 5.71 6.56 -8.69
C SER A 65 6.07 7.97 -8.20
N GLY A 66 7.35 8.37 -8.26
CA GLY A 66 7.82 9.69 -7.81
C GLY A 66 8.01 9.84 -6.30
N LEU A 67 7.80 8.77 -5.52
CA LEU A 67 8.22 8.72 -4.12
C LEU A 67 9.73 8.48 -4.13
N GLY A 68 10.55 9.35 -3.54
CA GLY A 68 12.03 9.24 -3.59
C GLY A 68 12.65 7.96 -2.99
N PHE A 69 11.84 6.96 -2.66
CA PHE A 69 12.18 5.64 -2.13
C PHE A 69 11.32 4.57 -2.82
N ASN A 70 11.89 3.37 -3.00
CA ASN A 70 11.22 2.34 -3.80
C ASN A 70 10.16 1.56 -3.00
N SER A 71 10.31 1.46 -1.68
CA SER A 71 9.49 0.60 -0.83
C SER A 71 9.28 1.17 0.55
N GLY A 72 8.26 0.68 1.25
CA GLY A 72 7.93 1.07 2.62
C GLY A 72 6.64 0.44 3.09
N ILE A 73 6.00 1.06 4.09
CA ILE A 73 4.70 0.66 4.61
C ILE A 73 3.59 1.59 4.10
N PHE A 74 2.37 1.08 4.07
CA PHE A 74 1.17 1.80 3.66
C PHE A 74 0.07 1.59 4.69
N LEU A 75 -0.55 2.68 5.12
CA LEU A 75 -1.66 2.74 6.06
C LEU A 75 -2.83 3.41 5.35
N ALA A 76 -4.02 2.82 5.41
CA ALA A 76 -5.20 3.31 4.72
C ALA A 76 -6.39 3.44 5.65
N SER A 77 -7.21 4.48 5.49
CA SER A 77 -8.54 4.57 6.11
C SER A 77 -9.56 3.58 5.50
N GLY A 78 -9.08 2.62 4.71
CA GLY A 78 -9.84 1.84 3.74
C GLY A 78 -9.30 0.44 3.58
N ASP A 79 -9.99 -0.38 2.79
CA ASP A 79 -9.56 -1.74 2.48
C ASP A 79 -8.60 -1.77 1.27
N ILE A 80 -7.33 -2.07 1.52
CA ILE A 80 -6.26 -2.16 0.52
C ILE A 80 -6.44 -3.38 -0.40
N SER A 81 -7.10 -4.46 0.04
CA SER A 81 -7.26 -5.70 -0.73
C SER A 81 -8.09 -5.51 -2.00
N SER A 82 -8.96 -4.50 -2.02
CA SER A 82 -9.82 -4.20 -3.16
C SER A 82 -9.04 -3.66 -4.36
N TYR A 83 -7.95 -2.93 -4.11
CA TYR A 83 -7.10 -2.34 -5.17
C TYR A 83 -5.64 -2.32 -4.73
N PRO A 84 -4.84 -3.34 -5.09
CA PRO A 84 -3.45 -3.42 -4.65
C PRO A 84 -2.55 -2.37 -5.31
N ALA A 85 -2.96 -1.76 -6.43
CA ALA A 85 -2.25 -0.64 -7.04
C ALA A 85 -2.84 0.69 -6.55
N ILE A 86 -1.98 1.62 -6.13
CA ILE A 86 -2.39 2.94 -5.61
C ILE A 86 -1.94 4.03 -6.57
N ASN A 87 -2.64 5.17 -6.54
CA ASN A 87 -2.61 6.24 -7.56
C ASN A 87 -3.36 5.85 -8.86
N GLN A 88 -4.48 5.14 -8.70
CA GLN A 88 -5.38 4.80 -9.79
C GLN A 88 -6.39 5.93 -10.05
N PRO A 89 -7.07 5.95 -11.22
CA PRO A 89 -8.16 6.88 -11.48
C PRO A 89 -9.19 6.91 -10.33
N PRO A 90 -9.89 8.05 -10.11
CA PRO A 90 -10.84 8.21 -9.01
C PRO A 90 -11.88 7.09 -8.87
N SER A 91 -12.25 6.44 -9.97
CA SER A 91 -13.19 5.32 -10.03
C SER A 91 -12.72 4.03 -9.35
N THR A 92 -11.43 3.90 -9.07
CA THR A 92 -10.79 2.71 -8.50
C THR A 92 -9.95 3.07 -7.27
N LEU A 93 -10.23 4.21 -6.65
CA LEU A 93 -9.65 4.53 -5.35
C LEU A 93 -10.14 3.51 -4.31
N LEU A 94 -9.30 3.28 -3.31
CA LEU A 94 -9.62 2.44 -2.16
C LEU A 94 -10.95 2.87 -1.54
N SER A 95 -11.69 1.91 -0.98
CA SER A 95 -12.82 2.20 -0.09
C SER A 95 -12.38 3.30 0.89
N ASN A 96 -13.19 4.32 1.09
CA ASN A 96 -12.90 5.38 2.05
C ASN A 96 -13.15 4.95 3.51
N SER A 97 -13.58 3.70 3.71
CA SER A 97 -13.97 3.17 5.01
C SER A 97 -13.36 1.80 5.27
N ASN A 98 -12.71 1.68 6.42
CA ASN A 98 -12.31 0.42 7.04
C ASN A 98 -13.33 -0.01 8.12
N GLY A 99 -14.28 0.85 8.50
CA GLY A 99 -15.27 0.60 9.55
C GLY A 99 -14.84 1.00 10.96
N ALA A 100 -13.68 1.64 11.12
CA ALA A 100 -13.13 1.99 12.42
C ALA A 100 -13.68 3.34 12.90
N PRO A 101 -13.83 3.54 14.22
CA PRO A 101 -14.05 4.89 14.72
C PRO A 101 -12.84 5.78 14.42
N GLY A 102 -12.98 7.08 14.65
CA GLY A 102 -11.86 8.01 14.63
C GLY A 102 -10.84 7.77 15.74
N ASP A 103 -9.74 8.51 15.67
CA ASP A 103 -8.73 8.58 16.72
C ASP A 103 -9.09 9.67 17.74
N ALA A 104 -9.42 9.26 18.96
CA ALA A 104 -9.83 10.18 20.02
C ALA A 104 -8.70 11.11 20.47
N THR A 105 -7.44 10.66 20.40
CA THR A 105 -6.26 11.46 20.77
C THR A 105 -6.07 12.57 19.75
N LEU A 106 -6.16 12.26 18.46
CA LEU A 106 -6.05 13.24 17.38
C LEU A 106 -7.21 14.24 17.41
N ASN A 107 -8.43 13.78 17.73
CA ASN A 107 -9.59 14.67 17.93
C ASN A 107 -9.32 15.68 19.07
N ALA A 108 -8.76 15.21 20.18
CA ALA A 108 -8.43 16.05 21.33
C ALA A 108 -7.32 17.07 21.04
N LEU A 109 -6.43 16.78 20.09
CA LEU A 109 -5.38 17.71 19.63
C LEU A 109 -5.88 18.79 18.66
N GLY A 110 -7.18 18.83 18.35
CA GLY A 110 -7.79 19.88 17.53
C GLY A 110 -7.99 19.52 16.07
N ALA A 111 -7.86 18.25 15.68
CA ALA A 111 -8.15 17.80 14.31
C ALA A 111 -9.65 17.82 13.97
N GLY A 112 -10.53 18.09 14.94
CA GLY A 112 -11.97 17.88 14.81
C GLY A 112 -12.31 16.39 14.86
N THR A 113 -13.50 16.00 14.40
CA THR A 113 -13.91 14.58 14.39
C THR A 113 -13.19 13.82 13.27
N THR A 114 -12.39 12.84 13.63
CA THR A 114 -11.75 11.89 12.69
C THR A 114 -12.61 10.63 12.51
N PHE A 115 -12.30 9.84 11.47
CA PHE A 115 -13.00 8.60 11.11
C PHE A 115 -12.03 7.58 10.54
N ASN A 116 -12.40 6.30 10.59
CA ASN A 116 -11.67 5.21 9.93
C ASN A 116 -10.19 5.15 10.31
N ALA A 117 -9.88 5.34 11.59
CA ALA A 117 -8.52 5.39 12.06
C ALA A 117 -7.79 4.07 11.77
N THR A 118 -6.55 4.17 11.33
CA THR A 118 -5.63 3.04 11.23
C THR A 118 -4.34 3.45 11.93
N VAL A 119 -4.12 2.87 13.10
CA VAL A 119 -2.96 3.17 13.94
C VAL A 119 -2.07 1.95 14.01
N LEU A 120 -0.76 2.17 13.81
CA LEU A 120 0.31 1.21 14.04
C LEU A 120 1.23 1.78 15.12
N GLN A 121 1.27 1.11 16.28
CA GLN A 121 2.11 1.51 17.41
C GLN A 121 3.08 0.38 17.76
N PHE A 122 4.30 0.74 18.17
CA PHE A 122 5.32 -0.17 18.65
C PHE A 122 6.34 0.59 19.50
N ASP A 123 7.12 -0.13 20.30
CA ASP A 123 8.16 0.44 21.16
C ASP A 123 9.55 0.05 20.63
N PHE A 124 10.51 0.99 20.66
CA PHE A 124 11.93 0.67 20.43
C PHE A 124 12.53 -0.02 21.66
N VAL A 125 13.41 -0.99 21.42
CA VAL A 125 14.19 -1.65 22.47
C VAL A 125 15.64 -1.11 22.39
N PRO A 126 16.16 -0.50 23.47
CA PRO A 126 17.52 0.04 23.53
C PRO A 126 18.64 -1.00 23.34
#